data_AF-A0A356QZD4-F1
#
_entry.id   AF-A0A356QZD4-F1
#
_cell.length_a   1.000
_cell.length_b   1.000
_cell.length_c   1.000
_cell.angle_alpha   90.00
_cell.angle_beta   90.00
_cell.angle_gamma   90.00
#
_symmetry.space_group_name_H-M   'P 1'
#
loop_
_entity.id
_entity.type
_entity.pdbx_description
1 polymer ?
#
loop_
_entity_poly.entity_id
_entity_poly.type
_entity_poly.pdbx_seq_one_letter_code
_entity_poly.pdbx_strand_id
1 'polypeptide(L)' 'LRLWHDRFNAQRGAILALGYPEQFVRLWQYYFSYCEAGFSERYLSDVQMVLARPQWRGSVSCEALPQW' A
#
# COMPACT_ATOMS: atom_id res chain seq x y z
N LEU A 1 -0.87 5.04 2.90
CA LEU A 1 -1.01 4.21 4.13
C LEU A 1 -1.81 4.89 5.22
N ARG A 2 -1.53 6.16 5.59
CA ARG A 2 -2.35 6.94 6.53
C ARG A 2 -3.86 6.84 6.33
N LEU A 3 -4.33 7.04 5.10
CA LEU A 3 -5.77 6.95 4.78
C LEU A 3 -6.37 5.58 5.11
N TRP A 4 -5.59 4.50 4.92
CA TRP A 4 -6.04 3.15 5.27
C TRP A 4 -6.05 2.95 6.78
N HIS A 5 -5.05 3.47 7.50
CA HIS A 5 -5.01 3.45 8.95
C HIS A 5 -6.23 4.16 9.57
N ASP A 6 -6.54 5.37 9.09
CA ASP A 6 -7.68 6.15 9.57
C ASP A 6 -9.01 5.43 9.33
N ARG A 7 -9.20 4.89 8.11
CA ARG A 7 -10.41 4.11 7.76
C ARG A 7 -10.52 2.83 8.58
N PHE A 8 -9.43 2.12 8.80
CA PHE A 8 -9.41 0.90 9.61
C PHE A 8 -9.81 1.19 11.06
N ASN A 9 -9.25 2.24 11.65
CA ASN A 9 -9.58 2.65 13.02
C ASN A 9 -11.04 3.11 13.15
N ALA A 10 -11.56 3.82 12.15
CA ALA A 10 -12.98 4.18 12.10
C ALA A 10 -13.91 2.96 12.05
N GLN A 11 -13.46 1.84 11.48
CA GLN A 11 -14.21 0.58 11.39
C GLN A 11 -13.92 -0.42 12.51
N ARG A 12 -13.16 -0.03 13.55
CA ARG A 12 -12.76 -0.92 14.65
C ARG A 12 -13.93 -1.67 15.28
N GLY A 13 -15.06 -1.01 15.52
CA GLY A 13 -16.25 -1.65 16.08
C GLY A 13 -16.79 -2.78 15.20
N ALA A 14 -16.88 -2.56 13.89
CA ALA A 14 -17.28 -3.58 12.93
C ALA A 14 -16.28 -4.74 12.87
N ILE A 15 -14.99 -4.45 12.93
CA ILE A 15 -13.93 -5.48 12.92
C ILE A 15 -14.05 -6.39 14.15
N LEU A 16 -14.28 -5.83 15.34
CA LEU A 16 -14.49 -6.65 16.55
C LEU A 16 -15.80 -7.45 16.47
N ALA A 17 -16.86 -6.88 15.89
CA ALA A 17 -18.13 -7.57 15.68
C ALA A 17 -18.03 -8.76 14.70
N LEU A 18 -17.05 -8.74 13.78
CA LEU A 18 -16.71 -9.87 12.92
C LEU A 18 -15.97 -11.01 13.66
N GLY A 19 -15.68 -10.84 14.95
CA GLY A 19 -15.00 -11.84 15.78
C GLY A 19 -13.47 -11.73 15.79
N TYR A 20 -12.90 -10.68 15.20
CA TYR A 20 -11.46 -10.45 15.29
C TYR A 20 -11.08 -9.94 16.69
N PRO A 21 -10.00 -10.46 17.29
CA PRO A 21 -9.58 -10.05 18.63
C PRO A 21 -8.90 -8.68 18.62
N GLU A 22 -8.86 -8.00 19.77
CA GLU A 22 -8.18 -6.71 19.94
C GLU A 22 -6.70 -6.71 19.50
N GLN A 23 -6.02 -7.85 19.67
CA GLN A 23 -4.64 -8.02 19.22
C GLN A 23 -4.50 -7.92 17.69
N PHE A 24 -5.52 -8.30 16.93
CA PHE A 24 -5.55 -8.12 15.47
C PHE A 24 -5.59 -6.64 15.10
N VAL A 25 -6.43 -5.85 15.79
CA VAL A 25 -6.54 -4.40 15.56
C VAL A 25 -5.20 -3.72 15.83
N ARG A 26 -4.54 -4.04 16.95
CA ARG A 26 -3.22 -3.48 17.31
C ARG A 26 -2.15 -3.85 16.30
N LEU A 27 -2.15 -5.10 15.81
CA LEU A 27 -1.20 -5.55 14.78
C LEU A 27 -1.35 -4.72 13.50
N TRP A 28 -2.57 -4.47 13.05
CA TRP A 28 -2.82 -3.69 11.83
C TRP A 28 -2.50 -2.21 12.01
N GLN A 29 -2.75 -1.62 13.17
CA GLN A 29 -2.31 -0.26 13.50
C GLN A 29 -0.78 -0.14 13.43
N TYR A 30 -0.06 -1.11 14.01
CA TYR A 30 1.38 -1.19 13.91
C TYR A 30 1.83 -1.34 12.45
N TYR A 31 1.23 -2.27 11.69
CA TYR A 31 1.57 -2.51 10.29
C TYR A 31 1.45 -1.23 9.44
N PHE A 32 0.33 -0.51 9.52
CA PHE A 32 0.14 0.70 8.74
C PHE A 32 1.16 1.79 9.11
N SER A 33 1.43 1.98 10.40
CA SER A 33 2.37 2.99 10.89
C SER A 33 3.82 2.65 10.49
N TYR A 34 4.22 1.38 10.65
CA TYR A 34 5.54 0.89 10.27
C TYR A 34 5.79 1.05 8.78
N CYS A 35 4.85 0.62 7.94
CA CYS A 35 5.00 0.76 6.51
C CYS A 35 5.00 2.24 6.09
N GLU A 36 4.17 3.10 6.69
CA GLU A 36 4.18 4.54 6.41
C GLU A 36 5.54 5.17 6.71
N ALA A 37 6.13 4.85 7.87
CA ALA A 37 7.47 5.28 8.21
C ALA A 37 8.50 4.73 7.20
N GLY A 38 8.41 3.46 6.84
CA GLY A 38 9.30 2.84 5.85
C GLY A 38 9.30 3.56 4.50
N PHE A 39 8.13 3.97 3.98
CA PHE A 39 8.06 4.78 2.76
C PHE A 39 8.56 6.21 2.97
N SER A 40 8.21 6.85 4.09
CA SER A 40 8.65 8.22 4.40
C SER A 40 10.17 8.34 4.53
N GLU A 41 10.81 7.32 5.11
CA GLU A 41 12.26 7.24 5.28
C GLU A 41 12.98 6.71 4.03
N ARG A 42 12.24 6.41 2.95
CA ARG A 42 12.77 5.79 1.72
C ARG A 42 13.42 4.43 1.94
N TYR A 43 13.10 3.77 3.05
CA TYR A 43 13.49 2.38 3.32
C TYR A 43 12.66 1.41 2.48
N LEU A 44 11.39 1.74 2.23
CA LEU A 44 10.48 1.04 1.32
C LEU A 44 10.21 1.89 0.08
N SER A 45 10.03 1.22 -1.05
CA SER A 45 9.63 1.85 -2.31
C SER A 45 8.89 0.87 -3.21
N ASP A 46 7.98 1.38 -4.04
CA ASP A 46 7.35 0.63 -5.11
C ASP A 46 7.93 1.10 -6.45
N VAL A 47 8.12 0.16 -7.38
CA VAL A 47 8.64 0.45 -8.72
C VAL A 47 7.63 0.03 -9.77
N GLN A 48 7.42 0.90 -10.76
CA GLN A 48 6.69 0.55 -11.96
C GLN A 48 7.69 0.23 -13.06
N MET A 49 7.69 -1.03 -13.51
CA MET A 49 8.62 -1.52 -14.51
C MET A 49 7.88 -1.89 -15.79
N VAL A 50 8.37 -1.40 -16.92
CA VAL A 50 7.92 -1.84 -18.23
C VAL A 50 8.98 -2.75 -18.83
N LEU A 51 8.56 -3.96 -19.18
CA LEU A 51 9.43 -5.02 -19.67
C LEU A 51 9.11 -5.27 -21.14
N ALA A 52 10.14 -5.37 -21.98
CA ALA A 52 10.03 -5.65 -23.40
C ALA A 52 10.98 -6.77 -23.81
N ARG A 53 10.70 -7.40 -24.96
CA ARG A 53 11.60 -8.41 -25.52
C ARG A 53 12.95 -7.79 -25.91
N PRO A 54 14.04 -8.59 -25.97
CA PRO A 54 15.31 -8.14 -26.51
C PRO A 54 15.12 -7.48 -27.89
N GLN A 55 15.91 -6.44 -28.16
CA GLN A 55 15.89 -5.66 -29.42
C GLN A 55 14.63 -4.80 -29.65
N TRP A 56 13.75 -4.64 -28.67
CA TRP A 56 12.65 -3.69 -28.77
C TRP A 56 13.19 -2.25 -28.91
N ARG A 57 12.67 -1.50 -29.89
CA ARG A 57 13.09 -0.12 -30.23
C ARG A 57 11.96 0.90 -30.11
N GLY A 58 10.82 0.51 -29.54
CA GLY A 58 9.73 1.45 -29.30
C GLY A 58 10.07 2.44 -28.18
N SER A 59 9.17 3.38 -27.92
CA SER A 59 9.20 4.24 -26.74
C SER A 59 7.98 3.96 -25.88
N VAL A 60 8.17 3.87 -24.57
CA VAL A 60 7.07 3.86 -23.60
C VAL A 60 6.95 5.29 -23.09
N SER A 61 5.84 5.96 -23.39
CA SER A 61 5.50 7.22 -22.73
C SER A 61 4.73 6.93 -21.44
N CYS A 62 5.00 7.69 -20.38
CA CYS A 62 4.20 7.63 -19.15
C CYS A 62 2.73 8.00 -19.40
N GLU A 63 2.45 8.80 -20.42
CA GLU A 63 1.11 9.24 -20.84
C GLU A 63 0.27 8.09 -21.40
N ALA A 64 0.90 7.06 -21.97
CA ALA A 64 0.21 5.90 -22.53
C ALA A 64 -0.07 4.81 -21.46
N LEU A 65 0.42 4.98 -20.23
CA LEU A 65 0.17 4.03 -19.15
C LEU A 65 -1.16 4.35 -18.43
N PRO A 66 -1.88 3.33 -17.93
CA PRO A 66 -3.09 3.52 -17.15
C PRO A 66 -2.85 4.42 -15.93
N GLN A 67 -3.70 5.44 -15.78
CA GLN A 67 -3.73 6.37 -14.65
C GLN A 67 -4.79 5.88 -13.66
N TRP A 68 -4.49 4.81 -12.92
CA TRP A 68 -5.35 4.34 -11.81
C TRP A 68 -5.16 5.19 -10.57
#